data_AF-A0A4R9EZA2-F1
#
_entry.id   AF-A0A4R9EZA2-F1
#
_cell.length_a   1.000
_cell.length_b   1.000
_cell.length_c   1.000
_cell.angle_alpha   90.00
_cell.angle_beta   90.00
_cell.angle_gamma   90.00
#
_symmetry.space_group_name_H-M   'P 1'
#
loop_
_entity.id
_entity.type
_entity.pdbx_description
1 polymer ?
#
loop_
_entity_poly.entity_id
_entity_poly.type
_entity_poly.pdbx_seq_one_letter_code
_entity_poly.pdbx_strand_id
1 'polypeptide(L)'
;MSGGWRGSTRKSRLPANWASEIRPAAHARSPEHVCHLCGQPGGDYLDHKNPGDDHSLDNLDWAHDRVPPHCHRYKSSAEGHASKAANPRPGRNRPAEAHPGLL
;
A
#
# COMPACT_ATOMS: atom_id res chain seq x y z
N MET A 1 -7.59 -4.09 -17.94
CA MET A 1 -7.06 -4.20 -16.56
C MET A 1 -6.07 -5.36 -16.53
N SER A 2 -4.77 -5.07 -16.40
CA SER A 2 -3.69 -6.08 -16.37
C SER A 2 -3.84 -7.02 -15.16
N GLY A 3 -3.36 -8.26 -15.31
CA GLY A 3 -3.72 -9.43 -14.49
C GLY A 3 -3.38 -9.40 -13.00
N GLY A 4 -2.69 -8.38 -12.48
CA GLY A 4 -2.36 -8.29 -11.05
C GLY A 4 -3.45 -7.68 -10.16
N TRP A 5 -4.45 -7.01 -10.76
CA TRP A 5 -5.52 -6.32 -10.01
C TRP A 5 -6.88 -7.03 -10.09
N ARG A 6 -7.01 -8.02 -10.98
CA ARG A 6 -8.22 -8.83 -11.14
C ARG A 6 -8.43 -9.64 -9.84
N GLY A 7 -9.52 -9.36 -9.14
CA GLY A 7 -9.85 -10.00 -7.85
C GLY A 7 -9.36 -9.25 -6.61
N SER A 8 -8.75 -8.07 -6.77
CA SER A 8 -8.37 -7.24 -5.61
C SER A 8 -9.61 -6.77 -4.84
N THR A 9 -9.72 -7.16 -3.57
CA THR A 9 -10.77 -6.71 -2.64
C THR A 9 -10.38 -5.43 -1.90
N ARG A 10 -9.25 -4.80 -2.23
CA ARG A 10 -8.78 -3.60 -1.50
C ARG A 10 -9.81 -2.48 -1.47
N LYS A 11 -10.52 -2.25 -2.58
CA LYS A 11 -11.60 -1.26 -2.65
C LYS A 11 -12.79 -1.61 -1.74
N SER A 12 -13.13 -2.90 -1.61
CA SER A 12 -14.26 -3.34 -0.78
C SER A 12 -13.94 -3.37 0.72
N ARG A 13 -12.67 -3.28 1.10
CA ARG A 13 -12.23 -3.18 2.51
C ARG A 13 -12.25 -1.74 3.04
N LEU A 14 -12.49 -0.75 2.18
CA LEU A 14 -12.64 0.63 2.62
C LEU A 14 -13.87 0.77 3.52
N PRO A 15 -13.80 1.58 4.60
CA PRO A 15 -14.95 1.87 5.44
C PRO A 15 -16.09 2.51 4.66
N ALA A 16 -17.33 2.26 5.08
CA ALA A 16 -18.51 2.81 4.42
C ALA A 16 -18.50 4.37 4.40
N ASN A 17 -17.93 5.00 5.43
CA ASN A 17 -17.79 6.44 5.56
C ASN A 17 -16.51 7.02 4.93
N TRP A 18 -15.78 6.24 4.13
CA TRP A 18 -14.51 6.67 3.51
C TRP A 18 -14.63 7.97 2.72
N ALA A 19 -15.64 8.05 1.84
CA ALA A 19 -15.84 9.20 0.97
C ALA A 19 -16.57 10.37 1.67
N SER A 20 -17.43 10.08 2.65
CA SER A 20 -18.27 11.07 3.32
C SER A 20 -17.57 11.77 4.49
N GLU A 21 -16.68 11.08 5.21
CA GLU A 21 -16.14 11.55 6.48
C GLU A 21 -14.60 11.48 6.51
N ILE A 22 -14.03 10.30 6.28
CA ILE A 22 -12.59 10.07 6.49
C ILE A 22 -11.76 10.92 5.53
N ARG A 23 -12.06 10.86 4.23
CA ARG A 23 -11.30 11.59 3.21
C ARG A 23 -11.48 13.12 3.34
N PRO A 24 -12.69 13.67 3.56
CA PRO A 24 -12.86 15.08 3.90
C PRO A 24 -12.14 15.51 5.18
N ALA A 25 -12.15 14.69 6.24
CA ALA A 25 -11.45 15.01 7.48
C ALA A 25 -9.92 15.04 7.29
N ALA A 26 -9.35 14.12 6.50
CA ALA A 26 -7.94 14.15 6.14
C ALA A 26 -7.57 15.40 5.30
N HIS A 27 -8.49 15.86 4.44
CA HIS A 27 -8.32 17.12 3.71
C HIS A 27 -8.35 18.33 4.66
N ALA A 28 -9.30 18.37 5.59
CA ALA A 28 -9.43 19.47 6.55
C ALA A 28 -8.22 19.58 7.50
N ARG A 29 -7.61 18.45 7.89
CA ARG A 29 -6.41 18.43 8.74
C ARG A 29 -5.16 18.98 8.04
N SER A 30 -5.04 18.79 6.73
CA SER A 30 -3.86 19.20 5.94
C SER A 30 -4.31 19.82 4.62
N PRO A 31 -4.78 21.09 4.62
CA PRO A 31 -5.34 21.72 3.42
C PRO A 31 -4.30 21.93 2.31
N GLU A 32 -3.01 22.04 2.66
CA GLU A 32 -1.90 22.16 1.70
C GLU A 32 -1.44 20.81 1.12
N HIS A 33 -2.04 19.70 1.58
CA HIS A 33 -1.67 18.33 1.21
C HIS A 33 -0.17 18.07 1.37
N VAL A 34 0.41 18.47 2.50
CA VAL A 34 1.84 18.24 2.76
C VAL A 34 2.14 16.75 2.71
N CYS A 35 3.07 16.37 1.83
CA CYS A 35 3.47 15.00 1.62
C CYS A 35 4.22 14.47 2.85
N HIS A 36 3.73 13.41 3.49
CA HIS A 36 4.37 12.85 4.69
C HIS A 36 5.74 12.20 4.42
N LEU A 37 6.04 11.90 3.16
CA LEU A 37 7.29 11.24 2.75
C LEU A 37 8.42 12.21 2.45
N CYS A 38 8.14 13.40 1.91
CA CYS A 38 9.16 14.39 1.53
C CYS A 38 8.98 15.78 2.18
N GLY A 39 7.87 16.01 2.88
CA GLY A 39 7.57 17.27 3.56
C GLY A 39 7.17 18.43 2.64
N GLN A 40 7.04 18.20 1.33
CA GLN A 40 6.63 19.24 0.37
C GLN A 40 5.11 19.26 0.17
N PRO A 41 4.49 20.44 -0.05
CA PRO A 41 3.05 20.56 -0.29
C PRO A 41 2.62 19.92 -1.62
N GLY A 42 1.30 19.82 -1.83
CA GLY A 42 0.71 19.42 -3.11
C GLY A 42 0.63 17.91 -3.36
N GLY A 43 0.54 17.10 -2.30
CA GLY A 43 0.22 15.67 -2.42
C GLY A 43 -1.12 15.44 -3.12
N ASP A 44 -1.15 14.55 -4.12
CA ASP A 44 -2.34 14.28 -4.94
C ASP A 44 -3.06 12.98 -4.55
N TYR A 45 -2.52 12.23 -3.59
CA TYR A 45 -3.04 10.95 -3.15
C TYR A 45 -3.06 10.84 -1.63
N LEU A 46 -4.11 10.21 -1.08
CA LEU A 46 -4.21 9.90 0.35
C LEU A 46 -3.63 8.50 0.58
N ASP A 47 -2.51 8.45 1.28
CA ASP A 47 -1.69 7.27 1.52
C ASP A 47 -1.78 6.83 3.00
N HIS A 48 -1.54 5.55 3.24
CA HIS A 48 -1.46 4.95 4.57
C HIS A 48 -0.03 4.96 5.08
N LYS A 49 0.33 5.73 6.11
CA LYS A 49 1.69 5.75 6.69
C LYS A 49 2.20 4.34 6.98
N ASN A 50 1.41 3.53 7.66
CA ASN A 50 1.61 2.10 7.84
C ASN A 50 0.65 1.31 6.94
N PRO A 51 1.15 0.41 6.07
CA PRO A 51 0.31 -0.35 5.15
C PRO A 51 -0.62 -1.31 5.89
N GLY A 52 -1.86 -1.44 5.41
CA GLY A 52 -2.87 -2.31 6.01
C GLY A 52 -4.28 -1.77 5.79
N ASP A 53 -5.20 -2.17 6.67
CA ASP A 53 -6.60 -1.73 6.67
C ASP A 53 -6.91 -0.81 7.87
N ASP A 54 -5.88 -0.19 8.47
CA ASP A 54 -6.05 0.89 9.44
C ASP A 54 -6.32 2.21 8.72
N HIS A 55 -7.60 2.59 8.70
CA HIS A 55 -8.11 3.81 8.05
C HIS A 55 -8.29 4.96 9.02
N SER A 56 -7.67 4.90 10.21
CA SER A 56 -7.65 6.02 11.15
C SER A 56 -6.98 7.25 10.53
N LEU A 57 -7.40 8.44 10.93
CA LEU A 57 -6.79 9.67 10.43
C LEU A 57 -5.30 9.70 10.76
N ASP A 58 -4.87 9.22 11.93
CA ASP A 58 -3.46 9.23 12.32
C ASP A 58 -2.57 8.42 11.37
N ASN A 59 -3.11 7.33 10.81
CA ASN A 59 -2.42 6.50 9.83
C ASN A 59 -2.57 6.97 8.38
N LEU A 60 -3.42 7.95 8.09
CA LEU A 60 -3.59 8.49 6.74
C LEU A 60 -2.83 9.79 6.59
N ASP A 61 -2.19 10.03 5.44
CA ASP A 61 -1.66 11.34 5.08
C ASP A 61 -1.49 11.52 3.58
N TRP A 62 -1.27 12.76 3.16
CA TRP A 62 -1.08 13.07 1.74
C TRP A 62 0.29 12.63 1.25
N ALA A 63 0.36 12.20 0.00
CA ALA A 63 1.59 11.84 -0.68
C ALA A 63 1.51 12.17 -2.18
N HIS A 64 2.67 12.40 -2.79
CA HIS A 64 2.80 12.57 -4.24
C HIS A 64 2.76 11.21 -4.94
N ASP A 65 1.70 10.93 -5.70
CA ASP A 65 1.56 9.75 -6.55
C ASP A 65 1.83 10.09 -8.02
N ARG A 66 1.02 10.96 -8.61
CA ARG A 66 1.13 11.33 -10.03
C ARG A 66 1.96 12.57 -10.27
N VAL A 67 2.20 13.38 -9.24
CA VAL A 67 3.09 14.54 -9.35
C VAL A 67 4.50 14.19 -8.86
N PRO A 68 5.55 14.83 -9.41
CA PRO A 68 6.89 14.67 -8.87
C PRO A 68 6.95 15.05 -7.38
N PRO A 69 7.77 14.34 -6.58
CA PRO A 69 8.72 13.32 -7.00
C PRO A 69 8.15 11.90 -7.01
N HIS A 70 6.83 11.68 -6.98
CA HIS A 70 6.19 10.34 -6.98
C HIS A 70 6.52 9.47 -5.74
N CYS A 71 6.66 10.09 -4.57
CA CYS A 71 6.97 9.42 -3.31
C CYS A 71 6.12 8.17 -3.04
N HIS A 72 4.82 8.24 -3.27
CA HIS A 72 3.90 7.12 -3.01
C HIS A 72 4.23 5.90 -3.87
N ARG A 73 4.63 6.10 -5.14
CA ARG A 73 4.97 5.01 -6.05
C ARG A 73 6.25 4.30 -5.61
N TYR A 74 7.25 5.05 -5.14
CA TYR A 74 8.48 4.47 -4.58
C TYR A 74 8.19 3.65 -3.33
N LYS A 75 7.42 4.21 -2.39
CA LYS A 75 7.01 3.52 -1.16
C LYS A 75 6.23 2.24 -1.47
N SER A 76 5.20 2.33 -2.31
CA SER A 76 4.37 1.18 -2.68
C SER A 76 5.17 0.08 -3.38
N SER A 77 6.16 0.46 -4.21
CA SER A 77 7.10 -0.50 -4.80
C SER A 77 7.90 -1.22 -3.72
N ALA A 78 8.50 -0.49 -2.78
CA ALA A 78 9.27 -1.05 -1.67
C ALA A 78 8.42 -2.00 -0.79
N GLU A 79 7.19 -1.62 -0.46
CA GLU A 79 6.25 -2.48 0.28
C GLU A 79 5.90 -3.76 -0.50
N GLY A 80 5.65 -3.63 -1.80
CA GLY A 80 5.39 -4.77 -2.68
C GLY A 80 6.59 -5.73 -2.76
N HIS A 81 7.81 -5.21 -2.76
CA HIS A 81 9.04 -6.01 -2.70
C HIS A 81 9.20 -6.71 -1.35
N ALA A 82 8.98 -5.98 -0.24
CA ALA A 82 9.01 -6.55 1.11
C ALA A 82 7.99 -7.69 1.29
N SER A 83 6.75 -7.50 0.79
CA SER A 83 5.70 -8.53 0.85
C SER A 83 6.07 -9.78 0.04
N LYS A 84 6.69 -9.63 -1.14
CA LYS A 84 7.19 -10.77 -1.94
C LYS A 84 8.34 -11.49 -1.26
N ALA A 85 9.22 -10.77 -0.57
CA ALA A 85 10.32 -11.37 0.19
C ALA A 85 9.79 -12.16 1.40
N ALA A 86 8.76 -11.65 2.08
CA ALA A 86 8.10 -12.33 3.20
C ALA A 86 7.28 -13.56 2.76
N ASN A 87 6.69 -13.53 1.57
CA ASN A 87 5.95 -14.65 0.97
C ASN A 87 6.57 -15.05 -0.38
N PRO A 88 7.75 -15.71 -0.36
CA PRO A 88 8.40 -16.12 -1.59
C PRO A 88 7.51 -17.10 -2.34
N ARG A 89 7.36 -16.87 -3.65
CA ARG A 89 6.70 -17.84 -4.51
C ARG A 89 7.50 -19.15 -4.46
N PRO A 90 6.84 -20.32 -4.53
CA PRO A 90 7.53 -21.59 -4.65
C PRO A 90 8.60 -21.50 -5.74
N GLY A 91 9.81 -21.91 -5.40
CA GLY A 91 10.91 -21.94 -6.34
C GLY A 91 10.55 -22.80 -7.55
N ARG A 92 11.16 -22.52 -8.70
CA ARG A 92 10.95 -23.32 -9.91
C ARG A 92 11.38 -24.78 -9.73
N ASN A 93 12.30 -25.03 -8.81
CA ASN A 93 12.80 -26.35 -8.48
C ASN A 93 12.02 -26.92 -7.29
N ARG A 94 11.53 -28.15 -7.43
CA ARG A 94 11.00 -28.94 -6.32
C ARG A 94 12.16 -29.32 -5.39
N PRO A 95 12.01 -29.23 -4.06
CA PRO A 95 13.01 -29.76 -3.14
C PRO A 95 13.22 -31.26 -3.41
N ALA A 96 14.43 -31.76 -3.14
CA ALA A 96 14.73 -33.17 -3.29
C ALA A 96 13.79 -34.02 -2.41
N GLU A 97 13.25 -35.11 -2.96
CA GLU A 97 12.39 -36.00 -2.17
C GLU A 97 13.25 -36.72 -1.12
N ALA A 98 12.71 -36.85 0.09
CA ALA A 98 13.35 -37.62 1.14
C ALA A 98 13.39 -39.10 0.74
N HIS A 99 14.55 -39.73 0.83
CA HIS A 99 14.69 -41.15 0.53
C HIS A 99 13.86 -41.97 1.54
N PRO A 100 13.01 -42.92 1.10
CA PRO A 100 12.09 -43.65 1.98
C PRO A 100 12.76 -44.55 3.03
N GLY A 101 14.09 -44.71 2.98
CA GLY A 101 14.87 -45.48 3.96
C GLY A 101 15.55 -44.65 5.05
N LEU A 102 15.28 -43.33 5.15
CA LEU A 102 15.88 -42.42 6.13
C LEU A 102 14.88 -41.96 7.22
N LEU A 103 13.85 -42.75 7.50
CA LEU A 103 12.96 -42.56 8.66
C LEU A 103 13.64 -42.96 9.96
#